data_AF-A0A914DXZ1-F1
#
_entry.id   AF-A0A914DXZ1-F1
#
_cell.length_a   1.000
_cell.length_b   1.000
_cell.length_c   1.000
_cell.angle_alpha   90.00
_cell.angle_beta   90.00
_cell.angle_gamma   90.00
#
_symmetry.space_group_name_H-M   'P 1'
#
loop_
_entity.id
_entity.type
_entity.pdbx_description
1 polymer ?
#
loop_
_entity_poly.entity_id
_entity_poly.type
_entity_poly.pdbx_seq_one_letter_code
_entity_poly.pdbx_strand_id
1 'polypeptide(L)'
;MTETSNFHTIQVGPSYVLSFDYSENAKKTDSKLITTHLYTKSDKTNSIAEKSFAWPEKELPEVDYDAAQGVLKLKGKRNVGQIPFRLPKLHVRLPEKSTTNGFSINVMPGFKKKRKDEEEEKVPPEHSLFENLQCVIDKPTIESNWTNLTMDCDAFEASTSLIGTGAEKNFPAETQISIAKLILQRAEINSKNAEFLFGRLLKLRIFKARIFGELVQLLLTYESVPLIRIFLKSPATFLVDEIYVKLLRFCAEQDSPADFELFDLLMEKSFTANFLHKYIESSLDSKHVGKILEMGKDMIISNGNDTYKCKRTIDLLSTLMDSYAHKLLWDDSNLPALVKMRSTLNEMIQLISSYSSLMAAHEAKTELPNLTVGPPTDYAVRKVMLKSKYV
;
A
#
# COMPACT_ATOMS: atom_id res chain seq x y z
N MET A 1 28.03 -35.49 -3.74
CA MET A 1 27.69 -35.28 -5.17
C MET A 1 27.74 -33.79 -5.41
N THR A 2 28.61 -33.35 -6.31
CA THR A 2 28.87 -31.94 -6.64
C THR A 2 27.74 -31.42 -7.54
N GLU A 3 26.82 -30.63 -6.98
CA GLU A 3 25.85 -29.86 -7.76
C GLU A 3 26.61 -28.79 -8.56
N THR A 4 26.71 -29.00 -9.87
CA THR A 4 27.12 -27.96 -10.81
C THR A 4 25.96 -26.97 -10.95
N SER A 5 25.96 -25.91 -10.12
CA SER A 5 25.13 -24.73 -10.36
C SER A 5 25.65 -24.04 -11.63
N ASN A 6 24.93 -24.21 -12.74
CA ASN A 6 25.22 -23.49 -13.98
C ASN A 6 24.79 -22.04 -13.81
N PHE A 7 25.69 -21.18 -13.36
CA PHE A 7 25.42 -19.75 -13.26
C PHE A 7 25.31 -19.13 -14.66
N HIS A 8 24.13 -18.64 -15.00
CA HIS A 8 23.95 -17.74 -16.14
C HIS A 8 23.89 -16.30 -15.61
N THR A 9 24.51 -15.33 -16.29
CA THR A 9 24.43 -13.92 -15.88
C THR A 9 24.13 -13.01 -17.05
N ILE A 10 23.26 -12.04 -16.85
CA ILE A 10 22.87 -11.04 -17.85
C ILE A 10 23.12 -9.64 -17.27
N GLN A 11 23.68 -8.75 -18.07
CA GLN A 11 23.81 -7.34 -17.69
C GLN A 11 22.48 -6.63 -17.88
N VAL A 12 21.96 -6.02 -16.81
CA VAL A 12 20.65 -5.37 -16.79
C VAL A 12 20.86 -3.86 -16.56
N GLY A 13 21.02 -3.12 -17.65
CA GLY A 13 21.36 -1.69 -17.61
C GLY A 13 22.83 -1.39 -17.25
N PRO A 14 23.17 -0.13 -16.90
CA PRO A 14 24.56 0.28 -16.70
C PRO A 14 25.17 -0.20 -15.38
N SER A 15 24.34 -0.45 -14.36
CA SER A 15 24.79 -0.61 -12.98
C SER A 15 24.38 -1.93 -12.31
N TYR A 16 23.68 -2.82 -13.01
CA TYR A 16 23.17 -4.06 -12.41
C TYR A 16 23.52 -5.30 -13.23
N VAL A 17 23.64 -6.42 -12.52
CA VAL A 17 23.88 -7.75 -13.07
C VAL A 17 22.83 -8.69 -12.47
N LEU A 18 22.17 -9.46 -13.33
CA LEU A 18 21.22 -10.49 -12.93
C LEU A 18 21.90 -11.86 -13.06
N SER A 19 21.96 -12.61 -11.97
CA SER A 19 22.43 -14.00 -11.94
C SER A 19 21.26 -14.96 -11.87
N PHE A 20 21.42 -16.15 -12.44
CA PHE A 20 20.42 -17.21 -12.46
C PHE A 20 21.01 -18.49 -11.85
N ASP A 21 20.31 -18.98 -10.85
CA ASP A 21 20.58 -20.23 -10.17
C ASP A 21 19.44 -21.20 -10.49
N TYR A 22 19.80 -22.44 -10.82
CA TYR A 22 18.85 -23.44 -11.28
C TYR A 22 18.90 -24.64 -10.35
N SER A 23 17.74 -25.04 -9.82
CA SER A 23 17.60 -26.24 -9.01
C SER A 23 16.41 -27.08 -9.47
N GLU A 24 16.38 -28.36 -9.09
CA GLU A 24 15.19 -29.19 -9.30
C GLU A 24 14.05 -28.73 -8.38
N ASN A 25 12.82 -28.70 -8.89
CA ASN A 25 11.67 -28.35 -8.07
C ASN A 25 11.24 -29.58 -7.26
N ALA A 26 11.45 -29.52 -5.94
CA ALA A 26 11.12 -30.62 -5.02
C ALA A 26 9.66 -31.09 -5.08
N LYS A 27 8.73 -30.30 -5.65
CA LYS A 27 7.29 -30.62 -5.71
C LYS A 27 6.81 -31.16 -7.07
N LYS A 28 7.60 -31.06 -8.15
CA LYS A 28 7.20 -31.53 -9.51
C LYS A 28 8.44 -32.03 -10.27
N THR A 29 8.45 -33.32 -10.61
CA THR A 29 9.56 -34.02 -11.31
C THR A 29 9.88 -33.50 -12.70
N ASP A 30 8.99 -32.70 -13.30
CA ASP A 30 9.16 -32.16 -14.65
C ASP A 30 9.34 -30.62 -14.67
N SER A 31 9.55 -29.98 -13.51
CA SER A 31 9.79 -28.54 -13.44
C SER A 31 11.11 -28.19 -12.76
N LYS A 32 11.70 -27.09 -13.20
CA LYS A 32 12.90 -26.50 -12.59
C LYS A 32 12.53 -25.28 -11.78
N LEU A 33 13.22 -25.03 -10.67
CA LEU A 33 13.17 -23.77 -9.96
C LEU A 33 14.30 -22.88 -10.49
N ILE A 34 13.96 -21.65 -10.87
CA ILE A 34 14.90 -20.64 -11.34
C ILE A 34 14.91 -19.54 -10.31
N THR A 35 16.03 -19.36 -9.63
CA THR A 35 16.26 -18.27 -8.69
C THR A 35 17.10 -17.20 -9.37
N THR A 36 16.64 -15.97 -9.31
CA THR A 36 17.29 -14.82 -9.92
C THR A 36 17.79 -13.90 -8.83
N HIS A 37 19.05 -13.50 -8.93
CA HIS A 37 19.70 -12.60 -7.99
C HIS A 37 20.13 -11.33 -8.71
N LEU A 38 19.62 -10.18 -8.27
CA LEU A 38 20.01 -8.87 -8.78
C LEU A 38 21.14 -8.32 -7.94
N TYR A 39 22.28 -8.06 -8.56
CA TYR A 39 23.46 -7.46 -7.94
C TYR A 39 23.72 -6.07 -8.50
N THR A 40 24.40 -5.23 -7.71
CA THR A 40 25.05 -4.04 -8.29
C THR A 40 26.31 -4.49 -9.00
N LYS A 41 26.70 -3.77 -10.06
CA LYS A 41 27.98 -4.02 -10.74
C LYS A 41 29.18 -3.85 -9.79
N SER A 42 29.04 -2.99 -8.77
CA SER A 42 30.05 -2.70 -7.75
C SER A 42 30.14 -3.75 -6.62
N ASP A 43 29.04 -4.45 -6.33
CA ASP A 43 28.96 -5.46 -5.28
C ASP A 43 28.16 -6.66 -5.78
N LYS A 44 28.89 -7.74 -6.09
CA LYS A 44 28.37 -9.04 -6.54
C LYS A 44 28.13 -10.03 -5.39
N THR A 45 28.37 -9.61 -4.14
CA THR A 45 28.22 -10.48 -2.97
C THR A 45 26.86 -10.30 -2.31
N ASN A 46 26.37 -9.05 -2.22
CA ASN A 46 25.05 -8.77 -1.67
C ASN A 46 24.02 -8.62 -2.78
N SER A 47 23.10 -9.58 -2.89
CA SER A 47 21.94 -9.47 -3.79
C SER A 47 21.00 -8.39 -3.27
N ILE A 48 20.70 -7.40 -4.12
CA ILE A 48 19.74 -6.32 -3.86
C ILE A 48 18.31 -6.84 -3.89
N ALA A 49 18.05 -7.82 -4.75
CA ALA A 49 16.76 -8.48 -4.87
C ALA A 49 16.96 -9.93 -5.29
N GLU A 50 16.08 -10.78 -4.83
CA GLU A 50 16.02 -12.19 -5.20
C GLU A 50 14.59 -12.51 -5.63
N LYS A 51 14.43 -13.27 -6.72
CA LYS A 51 13.12 -13.82 -7.12
C LYS A 51 13.28 -15.25 -7.60
N SER A 52 12.44 -16.14 -7.09
CA SER A 52 12.42 -17.54 -7.48
C SER A 52 11.13 -17.90 -8.21
N PHE A 53 11.21 -18.55 -9.36
CA PHE A 53 10.03 -18.98 -10.12
C PHE A 53 10.16 -20.39 -10.67
N ALA A 54 9.01 -21.07 -10.79
CA ALA A 54 8.96 -22.41 -11.38
C ALA A 54 8.92 -22.32 -12.91
N TRP A 55 9.74 -23.13 -13.56
CA TRP A 55 9.82 -23.26 -15.01
C TRP A 55 9.25 -24.62 -15.43
N PRO A 56 8.25 -24.66 -16.33
CA PRO A 56 7.45 -25.86 -16.60
C PRO A 56 8.13 -26.84 -17.58
N GLU A 57 9.37 -26.59 -18.00
CA GLU A 57 10.12 -27.51 -18.87
C GLU A 57 11.36 -28.07 -18.16
N LYS A 58 11.78 -29.28 -18.57
CA LYS A 58 13.03 -29.90 -18.11
C LYS A 58 14.26 -29.16 -18.59
N GLU A 59 14.18 -28.51 -19.74
CA GLU A 59 15.29 -27.75 -20.33
C GLU A 59 15.31 -26.32 -19.78
N LEU A 60 16.51 -25.75 -19.65
CA LEU A 60 16.67 -24.38 -19.17
C LEU A 60 16.16 -23.38 -20.22
N PRO A 61 15.49 -22.30 -19.81
CA PRO A 61 15.07 -21.27 -20.76
C PRO A 61 16.27 -20.47 -21.26
N GLU A 62 16.20 -20.04 -22.52
CA GLU A 62 16.96 -18.88 -22.99
C GLU A 62 16.39 -17.63 -22.32
N VAL A 63 17.26 -16.79 -21.76
CA VAL A 63 16.83 -15.63 -20.97
C VAL A 63 17.31 -14.34 -21.62
N ASP A 64 16.41 -13.39 -21.77
CA ASP A 64 16.68 -12.04 -22.29
C ASP A 64 15.97 -10.98 -21.44
N TYR A 65 16.50 -9.77 -21.41
CA TYR A 65 15.94 -8.65 -20.67
C TYR A 65 15.62 -7.46 -21.57
N ASP A 66 14.34 -7.16 -21.70
CA ASP A 66 13.85 -5.99 -22.42
C ASP A 66 13.90 -4.77 -21.49
N ALA A 67 14.98 -3.99 -21.59
CA ALA A 67 15.18 -2.81 -20.76
C ALA A 67 14.18 -1.68 -21.02
N ALA A 68 13.61 -1.61 -22.23
CA ALA A 68 12.62 -0.59 -22.57
C ALA A 68 11.28 -0.88 -21.90
N GLN A 69 10.90 -2.16 -21.82
CA GLN A 69 9.64 -2.57 -21.19
C GLN A 69 9.80 -3.00 -19.73
N GLY A 70 11.04 -3.20 -19.24
CA GLY A 70 11.32 -3.71 -17.91
C GLY A 70 10.82 -5.14 -17.73
N VAL A 71 11.02 -5.99 -18.73
CA VAL A 71 10.46 -7.36 -18.80
C VAL A 71 11.58 -8.36 -19.02
N LEU A 72 11.59 -9.42 -18.20
CA LEU A 72 12.40 -10.61 -18.40
C LEU A 72 11.66 -11.58 -19.32
N LYS A 73 12.27 -11.91 -20.46
CA LYS A 73 11.77 -12.88 -21.44
C LYS A 73 12.48 -14.22 -21.20
N LEU A 74 11.70 -15.26 -20.97
CA LEU A 74 12.16 -16.64 -20.78
C LEU A 74 11.60 -17.50 -21.90
N LYS A 75 12.47 -18.10 -22.70
CA LYS A 75 12.07 -18.85 -23.89
C LYS A 75 12.54 -20.29 -23.80
N GLY A 76 11.57 -21.21 -23.76
CA GLY A 76 11.77 -22.65 -23.87
C GLY A 76 11.51 -23.18 -25.26
N LYS A 77 11.43 -24.50 -25.35
CA LYS A 77 11.03 -25.16 -26.60
C LYS A 77 9.53 -25.00 -26.88
N ARG A 78 8.71 -24.93 -25.84
CA ARG A 78 7.24 -24.89 -25.96
C ARG A 78 6.62 -23.66 -25.32
N ASN A 79 7.29 -23.06 -24.34
CA ASN A 79 6.76 -21.96 -23.55
C ASN A 79 7.59 -20.69 -23.72
N VAL A 80 6.90 -19.56 -23.76
CA VAL A 80 7.51 -18.23 -23.65
C VAL A 80 6.88 -17.52 -22.47
N GLY A 81 7.67 -17.28 -21.43
CA GLY A 81 7.29 -16.50 -20.26
C GLY A 81 7.77 -15.06 -20.41
N GLN A 82 6.89 -14.10 -20.12
CA GLN A 82 7.25 -12.68 -20.00
C GLN A 82 6.93 -12.24 -18.58
N ILE A 83 7.96 -11.95 -17.80
CA ILE A 83 7.84 -11.60 -16.38
C ILE A 83 8.23 -10.14 -16.19
N PRO A 84 7.37 -9.30 -15.60
CA PRO A 84 7.76 -7.96 -15.18
C PRO A 84 8.97 -8.01 -14.24
N PHE A 85 10.05 -7.36 -14.64
CA PHE A 85 11.28 -7.28 -13.87
C PHE A 85 11.80 -5.84 -13.91
N ARG A 86 11.16 -4.96 -13.14
CA ARG A 86 11.55 -3.55 -13.11
C ARG A 86 12.74 -3.36 -12.19
N LEU A 87 13.82 -2.79 -12.72
CA LEU A 87 14.92 -2.32 -11.89
C LEU A 87 14.40 -1.26 -10.92
N PRO A 88 14.82 -1.28 -9.64
CA PRO A 88 14.49 -0.21 -8.72
C PRO A 88 14.99 1.11 -9.33
N LYS A 89 14.06 2.07 -9.54
CA LYS A 89 14.44 3.43 -9.93
C LYS A 89 15.45 3.90 -8.89
N LEU A 90 16.60 4.40 -9.36
CA LEU A 90 17.64 4.99 -8.50
C LEU A 90 16.99 6.03 -7.58
N HIS A 91 16.65 5.61 -6.37
CA HIS A 91 16.40 6.51 -5.27
C HIS A 91 17.76 6.81 -4.66
N VAL A 92 17.94 8.08 -4.31
CA VAL A 92 19.10 8.60 -3.58
C VAL A 92 19.39 7.61 -2.46
N ARG A 93 20.42 6.78 -2.65
CA ARG A 93 21.02 6.04 -1.56
C ARG A 93 21.50 7.12 -0.62
N LEU A 94 20.83 7.29 0.52
CA LEU A 94 21.48 7.91 1.66
C LEU A 94 22.76 7.11 1.85
N PRO A 95 23.94 7.72 1.69
CA PRO A 95 25.19 6.99 1.72
C PRO A 95 25.25 6.23 3.04
N GLU A 96 25.27 4.91 2.94
CA GLU A 96 25.75 4.08 4.04
C GLU A 96 27.11 4.63 4.43
N LYS A 97 27.27 4.85 5.74
CA LYS A 97 28.43 5.48 6.37
C LYS A 97 29.74 4.86 5.86
N SER A 98 30.23 5.36 4.74
CA SER A 98 31.59 5.23 4.29
C SER A 98 32.17 6.62 4.41
N THR A 99 32.97 6.76 5.45
CA THR A 99 34.09 7.68 5.60
C THR A 99 34.33 8.60 4.39
N THR A 100 34.13 9.90 4.65
CA THR A 100 34.88 11.03 4.08
C THR A 100 34.99 11.10 2.56
N ASN A 101 34.15 11.92 1.93
CA ASN A 101 34.58 13.19 1.31
C ASN A 101 33.39 13.96 0.72
N GLY A 102 33.14 15.18 1.22
CA GLY A 102 32.58 16.28 0.43
C GLY A 102 31.08 16.60 0.50
N PHE A 103 30.18 15.69 0.88
CA PHE A 103 28.76 16.02 0.99
C PHE A 103 28.34 16.23 2.45
N SER A 104 28.46 17.47 2.92
CA SER A 104 27.73 17.91 4.10
C SER A 104 26.24 17.94 3.74
N ILE A 105 25.47 16.98 4.26
CA ILE A 105 24.02 17.16 4.37
C ILE A 105 23.83 18.43 5.19
N ASN A 106 23.45 19.52 4.53
CA ASN A 106 22.97 20.73 5.20
C ASN A 106 21.66 20.35 5.91
N VAL A 107 21.80 19.77 7.10
CA VAL A 107 20.72 19.70 8.06
C VAL A 107 20.37 21.15 8.34
N MET A 108 19.21 21.61 7.85
CA MET A 108 18.71 22.94 8.17
C MET A 108 18.87 23.17 9.68
N PRO A 109 19.48 24.29 10.10
CA PRO A 109 19.61 24.63 11.51
C PRO A 109 18.19 24.78 12.09
N GLY A 110 17.72 23.70 12.72
CA GLY A 110 16.34 23.52 13.15
C GLY A 110 16.05 22.07 13.58
N PHE A 111 16.68 21.09 12.93
CA PHE A 111 16.52 19.66 13.26
C PHE A 111 17.64 19.05 14.11
N LYS A 112 18.58 19.87 14.59
CA LYS A 112 19.58 19.48 15.62
C LYS A 112 19.34 20.24 16.93
N LYS A 113 18.12 20.22 17.45
CA LYS A 113 17.99 20.21 18.90
C LYS A 113 18.03 18.75 19.34
N LYS A 114 19.17 18.32 19.89
CA LYS A 114 19.10 17.39 21.02
C LYS A 114 18.06 18.02 21.95
N ARG A 115 16.89 17.41 22.13
CA ARG A 115 16.07 17.70 23.30
C ARG A 115 16.89 17.23 24.50
N LYS A 116 17.83 18.08 24.94
CA LYS A 116 17.93 18.36 26.36
C LYS A 116 16.57 18.95 26.73
N ASP A 117 16.08 18.57 27.90
CA ASP A 117 14.72 18.77 28.38
C ASP A 117 13.83 17.53 28.08
N GLU A 118 14.33 16.35 28.46
CA GLU A 118 13.55 15.42 29.31
C GLU A 118 13.58 15.97 30.74
N GLU A 119 13.24 17.24 30.92
CA GLU A 119 12.67 17.66 32.19
C GLU A 119 11.28 17.03 32.18
N GLU A 120 11.04 16.15 33.15
CA GLU A 120 9.73 15.64 33.51
C GLU A 120 8.81 16.84 33.68
N GLU A 121 8.13 17.21 32.60
CA GLU A 121 7.13 18.25 32.61
C GLU A 121 6.04 17.76 33.55
N LYS A 122 5.97 18.39 34.72
CA LYS A 122 5.07 18.00 35.80
C LYS A 122 3.65 17.90 35.26
N VAL A 123 3.17 16.67 35.25
CA VAL A 123 1.86 16.20 34.83
C VAL A 123 0.76 17.10 35.41
N PRO A 124 -0.23 17.56 34.61
CA PRO A 124 -1.44 18.17 35.13
C PRO A 124 -2.15 17.18 36.09
N PRO A 125 -3.01 17.64 37.02
CA PRO A 125 -3.61 16.77 38.03
C PRO A 125 -4.29 15.55 37.38
N GLU A 126 -4.18 14.41 38.04
CA GLU A 126 -4.67 13.11 37.57
C GLU A 126 -6.09 13.24 37.01
N HIS A 127 -6.20 13.18 35.68
CA HIS A 127 -7.50 13.25 35.02
C HIS A 127 -8.28 11.97 35.36
N SER A 128 -9.55 12.11 35.76
CA SER A 128 -10.46 10.99 36.13
C SER A 128 -10.40 9.82 35.15
N LEU A 129 -10.31 10.13 33.85
CA LEU A 129 -10.04 9.18 32.77
C LEU A 129 -8.94 8.15 33.08
N PHE A 130 -7.78 8.58 33.57
CA PHE A 130 -6.65 7.68 33.83
C PHE A 130 -6.88 6.81 35.06
N GLU A 131 -7.54 7.36 36.09
CA GLU A 131 -7.94 6.61 37.27
C GLU A 131 -8.98 5.55 36.92
N ASN A 132 -9.99 5.91 36.13
CA ASN A 132 -11.03 4.99 35.69
C ASN A 132 -10.50 3.94 34.71
N LEU A 133 -9.52 4.28 33.87
CA LEU A 133 -8.83 3.30 33.02
C LEU A 133 -8.06 2.29 33.88
N GLN A 134 -7.38 2.75 34.93
CA GLN A 134 -6.70 1.86 35.89
C GLN A 134 -7.71 0.99 36.67
N CYS A 135 -8.85 1.55 37.08
CA CYS A 135 -9.92 0.79 37.72
C CYS A 135 -10.51 -0.31 36.82
N VAL A 136 -10.60 -0.07 35.51
CA VAL A 136 -11.01 -1.09 34.53
C VAL A 136 -9.93 -2.18 34.38
N ILE A 137 -8.65 -1.82 34.41
CA ILE A 137 -7.53 -2.78 34.38
C ILE A 137 -7.56 -3.68 35.62
N ASP A 138 -7.72 -3.08 36.81
CA ASP A 138 -7.63 -3.80 38.08
C ASP A 138 -8.89 -4.63 38.35
N LYS A 139 -10.06 -4.14 37.93
CA LYS A 139 -11.38 -4.76 38.20
C LYS A 139 -12.27 -4.75 36.95
N PRO A 140 -11.97 -5.60 35.95
CA PRO A 140 -12.66 -5.58 34.66
C PRO A 140 -14.10 -6.11 34.72
N THR A 141 -14.49 -6.81 35.77
CA THR A 141 -15.86 -7.36 35.95
C THR A 141 -16.88 -6.34 36.44
N ILE A 142 -16.44 -5.15 36.88
CA ILE A 142 -17.31 -4.13 37.47
C ILE A 142 -17.87 -3.23 36.37
N GLU A 143 -19.15 -3.37 36.06
CA GLU A 143 -19.84 -2.64 34.99
C GLU A 143 -19.79 -1.11 35.16
N SER A 144 -19.86 -0.61 36.40
CA SER A 144 -19.80 0.83 36.67
C SER A 144 -18.47 1.44 36.24
N ASN A 145 -17.36 0.70 36.29
CA ASN A 145 -16.04 1.19 35.87
C ASN A 145 -16.01 1.46 34.37
N TRP A 146 -16.65 0.59 33.58
CA TRP A 146 -16.76 0.77 32.13
C TRP A 146 -17.65 1.97 31.78
N THR A 147 -18.79 2.12 32.44
CA THR A 147 -19.69 3.26 32.23
C THR A 147 -19.01 4.58 32.58
N ASN A 148 -18.30 4.64 33.71
CA ASN A 148 -17.56 5.82 34.13
C ASN A 148 -16.43 6.15 33.14
N LEU A 149 -15.69 5.14 32.68
CA LEU A 149 -14.62 5.33 31.69
C LEU A 149 -15.16 5.88 30.36
N THR A 150 -16.32 5.40 29.91
CA THR A 150 -16.99 5.90 28.70
C THR A 150 -17.42 7.36 28.87
N MET A 151 -18.01 7.71 30.02
CA MET A 151 -18.39 9.10 30.33
C MET A 151 -17.16 10.02 30.39
N ASP A 152 -16.07 9.58 31.00
CA ASP A 152 -14.82 10.34 31.08
C ASP A 152 -14.19 10.56 29.70
N CYS A 153 -14.27 9.57 28.80
CA CYS A 153 -13.81 9.72 27.42
C CYS A 153 -14.57 10.83 26.68
N ASP A 154 -15.89 10.91 26.89
CA ASP A 154 -16.73 11.93 26.26
C ASP A 154 -16.52 13.32 26.87
N ALA A 155 -16.39 13.40 28.19
CA ALA A 155 -16.05 14.63 28.88
C ALA A 155 -14.68 15.15 28.43
N PHE A 156 -13.70 14.24 28.29
CA PHE A 156 -12.36 14.58 27.80
C PHE A 156 -12.43 15.11 26.36
N GLU A 157 -13.09 14.40 25.43
CA GLU A 157 -13.18 14.86 24.02
C GLU A 157 -13.90 16.22 23.91
N ALA A 158 -14.99 16.42 24.65
CA ALA A 158 -15.73 17.68 24.67
C ALA A 158 -14.94 18.85 25.29
N SER A 159 -14.04 18.56 26.23
CA SER A 159 -13.18 19.56 26.88
C SER A 159 -11.99 20.00 26.01
N THR A 160 -11.56 19.16 25.07
CA THR A 160 -10.40 19.46 24.21
C THR A 160 -10.76 20.32 23.00
N SER A 161 -10.77 21.63 23.20
CA SER A 161 -10.22 22.53 22.18
C SER A 161 -8.69 22.37 22.15
N LEU A 162 -8.10 22.17 20.98
CA LEU A 162 -6.66 22.14 20.69
C LEU A 162 -5.88 20.86 21.06
N ILE A 163 -5.46 20.15 20.02
CA ILE A 163 -4.05 19.85 19.71
C ILE A 163 -3.09 20.24 20.85
N GLY A 164 -2.65 19.26 21.64
CA GLY A 164 -1.39 19.40 22.40
C GLY A 164 -1.45 19.33 23.92
N THR A 165 -2.58 19.07 24.56
CA THR A 165 -2.55 18.72 25.99
C THR A 165 -1.92 17.34 26.15
N GLY A 166 -0.77 17.28 26.82
CA GLY A 166 0.05 16.09 27.06
C GLY A 166 -0.63 15.01 27.90
N ALA A 167 -1.75 14.48 27.43
CA ALA A 167 -2.41 13.26 27.92
C ALA A 167 -1.58 12.00 27.65
N GLU A 168 -0.29 12.16 27.33
CA GLU A 168 0.68 11.07 27.29
C GLU A 168 1.10 10.71 28.72
N LYS A 169 0.16 10.24 29.56
CA LYS A 169 0.56 9.29 30.60
C LYS A 169 1.13 8.11 29.81
N ASN A 170 2.45 7.94 29.88
CA ASN A 170 3.18 6.89 29.20
C ASN A 170 2.81 5.54 29.82
N PHE A 171 1.64 5.00 29.49
CA PHE A 171 1.35 3.61 29.80
C PHE A 171 2.46 2.75 29.19
N PRO A 172 3.05 1.83 29.96
CA PRO A 172 3.92 0.80 29.41
C PRO A 172 3.23 0.07 28.25
N ALA A 173 4.01 -0.40 27.29
CA ALA A 173 3.47 -1.12 26.13
C ALA A 173 2.58 -2.29 26.56
N GLU A 174 3.01 -3.04 27.58
CA GLU A 174 2.28 -4.16 28.18
C GLU A 174 0.90 -3.74 28.72
N THR A 175 0.81 -2.57 29.36
CA THR A 175 -0.46 -2.04 29.87
C THR A 175 -1.38 -1.65 28.72
N GLN A 176 -0.86 -1.01 27.67
CA GLN A 176 -1.65 -0.67 26.48
C GLN A 176 -2.21 -1.92 25.80
N ILE A 177 -1.40 -2.98 25.69
CA ILE A 177 -1.85 -4.28 25.16
C ILE A 177 -2.89 -4.94 26.06
N SER A 178 -2.72 -4.84 27.37
CA SER A 178 -3.70 -5.37 28.34
C SER A 178 -5.05 -4.65 28.21
N ILE A 179 -5.04 -3.32 28.06
CA ILE A 179 -6.25 -2.53 27.77
C ILE A 179 -6.92 -3.02 26.48
N ALA A 180 -6.16 -3.23 25.40
CA ALA A 180 -6.71 -3.72 24.14
C ALA A 180 -7.36 -5.11 24.29
N LYS A 181 -6.73 -6.03 25.04
CA LYS A 181 -7.29 -7.35 25.33
C LYS A 181 -8.59 -7.27 26.13
N LEU A 182 -8.65 -6.39 27.14
CA LEU A 182 -9.87 -6.18 27.93
C LEU A 182 -11.01 -5.63 27.06
N ILE A 183 -10.71 -4.69 26.15
CA ILE A 183 -11.70 -4.17 25.20
C ILE A 183 -12.20 -5.28 24.27
N LEU A 184 -11.31 -6.15 23.78
CA LEU A 184 -11.68 -7.27 22.92
C LEU A 184 -12.59 -8.28 23.64
N GLN A 185 -12.23 -8.67 24.86
CA GLN A 185 -13.09 -9.52 25.71
C GLN A 185 -14.43 -8.85 25.98
N ARG A 186 -14.43 -7.53 26.18
CA ARG A 186 -15.65 -6.76 26.40
C ARG A 186 -16.53 -6.71 25.15
N ALA A 187 -15.95 -6.72 23.95
CA ALA A 187 -16.69 -6.70 22.70
C ALA A 187 -17.59 -7.95 22.53
N GLU A 188 -17.21 -9.09 23.12
CA GLU A 188 -18.03 -10.32 23.14
C GLU A 188 -19.34 -10.15 23.93
N ILE A 189 -19.34 -9.27 24.93
CA ILE A 189 -20.51 -9.02 25.81
C ILE A 189 -21.28 -7.77 25.33
N ASN A 190 -20.57 -6.71 24.96
CA ASN A 190 -21.14 -5.42 24.57
C ASN A 190 -20.29 -4.76 23.47
N SER A 191 -20.48 -5.22 22.23
CA SER A 191 -19.75 -4.74 21.04
C SER A 191 -19.80 -3.21 20.89
N LYS A 192 -20.97 -2.59 21.04
CA LYS A 192 -21.13 -1.14 20.84
C LYS A 192 -20.31 -0.31 21.82
N ASN A 193 -20.28 -0.69 23.10
CA ASN A 193 -19.49 0.04 24.09
C ASN A 193 -17.99 -0.18 23.86
N ALA A 194 -17.58 -1.41 23.53
CA ALA A 194 -16.19 -1.73 23.21
C ALA A 194 -15.68 -0.94 21.98
N GLU A 195 -16.46 -0.90 20.91
CA GLU A 195 -16.20 -0.11 19.70
C GLU A 195 -16.03 1.37 20.03
N PHE A 196 -16.98 1.92 20.78
CA PHE A 196 -16.95 3.31 21.18
C PHE A 196 -15.69 3.64 21.97
N LEU A 197 -15.42 2.88 23.04
CA LEU A 197 -14.27 3.07 23.90
C LEU A 197 -12.95 2.93 23.12
N PHE A 198 -12.84 1.91 22.27
CA PHE A 198 -11.65 1.72 21.45
C PHE A 198 -11.37 2.91 20.54
N GLY A 199 -12.41 3.42 19.86
CA GLY A 199 -12.30 4.60 19.02
C GLY A 199 -11.88 5.84 19.79
N ARG A 200 -12.41 6.03 21.01
CA ARG A 200 -11.99 7.13 21.90
C ARG A 200 -10.53 7.00 22.30
N LEU A 201 -10.10 5.85 22.79
CA LEU A 201 -8.72 5.64 23.23
C LEU A 201 -7.70 5.80 22.08
N LEU A 202 -8.07 5.43 20.85
CA LEU A 202 -7.27 5.70 19.66
C LEU A 202 -7.17 7.21 19.35
N LYS A 203 -8.28 7.95 19.42
CA LYS A 203 -8.28 9.41 19.22
C LYS A 203 -7.45 10.13 20.28
N LEU A 204 -7.53 9.66 21.53
CA LEU A 204 -6.76 10.16 22.67
C LEU A 204 -5.28 9.72 22.64
N ARG A 205 -4.86 8.95 21.62
CA ARG A 205 -3.48 8.46 21.44
C ARG A 205 -2.95 7.66 22.63
N ILE A 206 -3.83 6.97 23.35
CA ILE A 206 -3.44 6.05 24.44
C ILE A 206 -2.60 4.89 23.87
N PHE A 207 -2.99 4.40 22.69
CA PHE A 207 -2.21 3.41 21.94
C PHE A 207 -1.12 4.09 21.13
N LYS A 208 0.14 3.77 21.45
CA LYS A 208 1.29 4.34 20.74
C LYS A 208 1.65 3.55 19.49
N ALA A 209 2.19 4.28 18.53
CA ALA A 209 2.94 3.81 17.37
C ALA A 209 3.59 2.42 17.49
N ARG A 210 4.45 2.27 18.50
CA ARG A 210 5.28 1.09 18.72
C ARG A 210 4.48 -0.21 18.95
N ILE A 211 3.25 -0.12 19.44
CA ILE A 211 2.42 -1.29 19.76
C ILE A 211 1.43 -1.64 18.64
N PHE A 212 1.35 -0.86 17.55
CA PHE A 212 0.36 -1.10 16.49
C PHE A 212 0.50 -2.47 15.83
N GLY A 213 1.71 -3.02 15.74
CA GLY A 213 1.92 -4.38 15.23
C GLY A 213 1.25 -5.44 16.10
N GLU A 214 1.47 -5.39 17.40
CA GLU A 214 0.88 -6.29 18.39
C GLU A 214 -0.64 -6.08 18.50
N LEU A 215 -1.08 -4.82 18.47
CA LEU A 215 -2.50 -4.45 18.50
C LEU A 215 -3.24 -5.04 17.30
N VAL A 216 -2.72 -4.87 16.08
CA VAL A 216 -3.35 -5.45 14.88
C VAL A 216 -3.32 -6.97 14.95
N GLN A 217 -2.23 -7.58 15.41
CA GLN A 217 -2.19 -9.03 15.60
C GLN A 217 -3.31 -9.52 16.55
N LEU A 218 -3.58 -8.79 17.63
CA LEU A 218 -4.69 -9.09 18.53
C LEU A 218 -6.04 -8.91 17.84
N LEU A 219 -6.27 -7.79 17.17
CA LEU A 219 -7.53 -7.55 16.45
C LEU A 219 -7.82 -8.65 15.41
N LEU A 220 -6.79 -9.13 14.71
CA LEU A 220 -6.88 -10.23 13.75
C LEU A 220 -7.13 -11.58 14.43
N THR A 221 -6.49 -11.85 15.56
CA THR A 221 -6.65 -13.11 16.32
C THR A 221 -8.08 -13.27 16.85
N TYR A 222 -8.72 -12.17 17.23
CA TYR A 222 -10.11 -12.14 17.67
C TYR A 222 -11.10 -11.89 16.51
N GLU A 223 -10.61 -11.78 15.27
CA GLU A 223 -11.41 -11.52 14.06
C GLU A 223 -12.41 -10.35 14.21
N SER A 224 -12.06 -9.33 15.00
CA SER A 224 -12.98 -8.24 15.34
C SER A 224 -13.05 -7.19 14.24
N VAL A 225 -13.80 -7.49 13.17
CA VAL A 225 -14.03 -6.59 12.02
C VAL A 225 -14.43 -5.16 12.43
N PRO A 226 -15.37 -4.94 13.37
CA PRO A 226 -15.77 -3.58 13.77
C PRO A 226 -14.60 -2.77 14.35
N LEU A 227 -13.76 -3.38 15.19
CA LEU A 227 -12.61 -2.70 15.79
C LEU A 227 -11.50 -2.45 14.76
N ILE A 228 -11.29 -3.36 13.81
CA ILE A 228 -10.36 -3.14 12.69
C ILE A 228 -10.81 -1.93 11.85
N ARG A 229 -12.12 -1.79 11.58
CA ARG A 229 -12.65 -0.61 10.87
C ARG A 229 -12.37 0.68 11.62
N ILE A 230 -12.56 0.69 12.94
CA ILE A 230 -12.28 1.86 13.78
C ILE A 230 -10.79 2.19 13.80
N PHE A 231 -9.93 1.16 13.87
CA PHE A 231 -8.49 1.32 13.78
C PHE A 231 -8.05 1.96 12.45
N LEU A 232 -8.61 1.48 11.33
CA LEU A 232 -8.31 2.04 10.01
C LEU A 232 -8.88 3.45 9.81
N LYS A 233 -10.10 3.74 10.28
CA LYS A 233 -10.69 5.10 10.19
C LYS A 233 -9.93 6.15 11.00
N SER A 234 -9.18 5.74 12.03
CA SER A 234 -8.43 6.68 12.87
C SER A 234 -7.26 7.32 12.11
N PRO A 235 -7.13 8.66 12.05
CA PRO A 235 -5.98 9.31 11.44
C PRO A 235 -4.70 9.16 12.26
N ALA A 236 -4.80 8.77 13.55
CA ALA A 236 -3.65 8.56 14.42
C ALA A 236 -2.91 7.25 14.12
N THR A 237 -3.50 6.36 13.31
CA THR A 237 -2.90 5.06 12.97
C THR A 237 -2.07 5.17 11.71
N PHE A 238 -0.80 4.76 11.81
CA PHE A 238 0.08 4.52 10.67
C PHE A 238 0.33 3.02 10.56
N LEU A 239 0.49 2.54 9.33
CA LEU A 239 0.76 1.14 9.05
C LEU A 239 2.19 1.02 8.52
N VAL A 240 2.97 0.14 9.13
CA VAL A 240 4.18 -0.37 8.49
C VAL A 240 3.78 -1.46 7.50
N ASP A 241 4.59 -1.68 6.46
CA ASP A 241 4.26 -2.59 5.36
C ASP A 241 3.91 -4.01 5.83
N GLU A 242 4.56 -4.52 6.88
CA GLU A 242 4.22 -5.82 7.45
C GLU A 242 2.77 -5.88 7.96
N ILE A 243 2.34 -4.86 8.71
CA ILE A 243 0.97 -4.75 9.23
C ILE A 243 0.00 -4.58 8.06
N TYR A 244 0.37 -3.78 7.07
CA TYR A 244 -0.43 -3.54 5.87
C TYR A 244 -0.73 -4.85 5.14
N VAL A 245 0.28 -5.71 4.93
CA VAL A 245 0.08 -7.00 4.26
C VAL A 245 -0.76 -7.97 5.09
N LYS A 246 -0.60 -7.99 6.43
CA LYS A 246 -1.48 -8.80 7.30
C LYS A 246 -2.94 -8.38 7.17
N LEU A 247 -3.22 -7.08 7.10
CA LEU A 247 -4.57 -6.56 6.88
C LEU A 247 -5.07 -6.84 5.46
N LEU A 248 -4.23 -6.75 4.43
CA LEU A 248 -4.57 -7.16 3.05
C LEU A 248 -4.97 -8.63 2.99
N ARG A 249 -4.20 -9.49 3.67
CA ARG A 249 -4.49 -10.92 3.77
C ARG A 249 -5.85 -11.14 4.41
N PHE A 250 -6.09 -10.49 5.54
CA PHE A 250 -7.37 -10.56 6.23
C PHE A 250 -8.52 -10.14 5.32
N CYS A 251 -8.41 -8.99 4.62
CA CYS A 251 -9.40 -8.57 3.63
C CYS A 251 -9.66 -9.64 2.54
N ALA A 252 -8.62 -10.33 2.08
CA ALA A 252 -8.74 -11.38 1.08
C ALA A 252 -9.33 -12.69 1.65
N GLU A 253 -9.27 -12.93 2.96
CA GLU A 253 -9.84 -14.12 3.60
C GLU A 253 -11.36 -13.97 3.82
N GLN A 254 -11.91 -12.76 3.83
CA GLN A 254 -13.33 -12.51 4.08
C GLN A 254 -14.20 -12.64 2.82
N ASP A 255 -15.34 -13.35 2.87
CA ASP A 255 -16.17 -13.72 1.69
C ASP A 255 -17.46 -12.89 1.47
N SER A 256 -17.68 -11.85 2.28
CA SER A 256 -18.84 -10.96 2.29
C SER A 256 -18.61 -9.65 1.49
N PRO A 257 -19.65 -9.08 0.84
CA PRO A 257 -19.56 -7.75 0.23
C PRO A 257 -19.29 -6.62 1.24
N ALA A 258 -19.54 -6.83 2.53
CA ALA A 258 -19.15 -5.91 3.59
C ALA A 258 -17.61 -5.79 3.74
N ASP A 259 -16.85 -6.68 3.11
CA ASP A 259 -15.40 -6.78 3.25
C ASP A 259 -14.65 -5.87 2.28
N PHE A 260 -15.35 -5.43 1.23
CA PHE A 260 -14.87 -4.37 0.37
C PHE A 260 -14.69 -3.04 1.14
N GLU A 261 -15.51 -2.78 2.17
CA GLU A 261 -15.34 -1.59 3.02
C GLU A 261 -14.00 -1.60 3.76
N LEU A 262 -13.56 -2.76 4.27
CA LEU A 262 -12.25 -2.87 4.93
C LEU A 262 -11.11 -2.59 3.96
N PHE A 263 -11.20 -3.13 2.75
CA PHE A 263 -10.21 -2.90 1.71
C PHE A 263 -10.20 -1.43 1.27
N ASP A 264 -11.36 -0.79 1.13
CA ASP A 264 -11.49 0.64 0.85
C ASP A 264 -10.81 1.50 1.91
N LEU A 265 -11.06 1.22 3.19
CA LEU A 265 -10.41 1.91 4.31
C LEU A 265 -8.90 1.66 4.34
N LEU A 266 -8.45 0.46 3.95
CA LEU A 266 -7.03 0.16 3.87
C LEU A 266 -6.34 0.92 2.73
N MET A 267 -7.03 1.21 1.62
CA MET A 267 -6.47 2.03 0.53
C MET A 267 -6.29 3.51 0.94
N GLU A 268 -7.00 3.97 1.97
CA GLU A 268 -6.77 5.29 2.57
C GLU A 268 -5.45 5.37 3.34
N LYS A 269 -4.87 4.22 3.73
CA LYS A 269 -3.58 4.14 4.45
C LYS A 269 -2.38 4.03 3.52
N SER A 270 -1.31 4.72 3.90
CA SER A 270 -0.04 4.72 3.15
C SER A 270 0.71 3.41 3.34
N PHE A 271 1.32 2.96 2.26
CA PHE A 271 2.31 1.88 2.23
C PHE A 271 3.53 2.31 1.41
N THR A 272 4.67 1.66 1.61
CA THR A 272 5.87 1.88 0.80
C THR A 272 6.13 0.72 -0.14
N ALA A 273 5.99 0.93 -1.45
CA ALA A 273 6.15 -0.12 -2.46
C ALA A 273 7.47 -0.91 -2.32
N ASN A 274 8.56 -0.25 -1.90
CA ASN A 274 9.90 -0.85 -1.82
C ASN A 274 10.01 -2.05 -0.87
N PHE A 275 9.38 -2.00 0.32
CA PHE A 275 9.45 -3.11 1.28
C PHE A 275 8.22 -4.00 1.23
N LEU A 276 7.12 -3.52 0.65
CA LEU A 276 5.88 -4.27 0.52
C LEU A 276 6.08 -5.59 -0.25
N HIS A 277 6.93 -5.61 -1.29
CA HIS A 277 7.26 -6.83 -2.05
C HIS A 277 7.67 -8.01 -1.17
N LYS A 278 8.58 -7.76 -0.20
CA LYS A 278 9.11 -8.80 0.70
C LYS A 278 8.00 -9.42 1.56
N TYR A 279 7.13 -8.57 2.10
CA TYR A 279 6.04 -9.01 2.98
C TYR A 279 4.90 -9.67 2.21
N ILE A 280 4.63 -9.22 0.98
CA ILE A 280 3.67 -9.83 0.05
C ILE A 280 4.07 -11.28 -0.24
N GLU A 281 5.34 -11.52 -0.59
CA GLU A 281 5.82 -12.87 -0.90
C GLU A 281 5.81 -13.82 0.29
N SER A 282 6.06 -13.32 1.50
CA SER A 282 6.08 -14.15 2.71
C SER A 282 4.69 -14.45 3.29
N SER A 283 3.71 -13.58 3.04
CA SER A 283 2.44 -13.57 3.81
C SER A 283 1.21 -13.95 3.01
N LEU A 284 1.22 -13.70 1.69
CA LEU A 284 0.11 -14.00 0.80
C LEU A 284 0.38 -15.29 0.02
N ASP A 285 -0.67 -15.98 -0.42
CA ASP A 285 -0.56 -17.04 -1.43
C ASP A 285 -1.24 -16.59 -2.73
N SER A 286 -1.16 -17.41 -3.78
CA SER A 286 -1.74 -17.08 -5.08
C SER A 286 -3.26 -16.84 -5.00
N LYS A 287 -3.99 -17.52 -4.10
CA LYS A 287 -5.44 -17.34 -3.94
C LYS A 287 -5.77 -15.97 -3.35
N HIS A 288 -5.05 -15.56 -2.30
CA HIS A 288 -5.21 -14.22 -1.72
C HIS A 288 -4.90 -13.15 -2.76
N VAL A 289 -3.82 -13.31 -3.52
CA VAL A 289 -3.44 -12.35 -4.57
C VAL A 289 -4.53 -12.24 -5.64
N GLY A 290 -5.07 -13.35 -6.13
CA GLY A 290 -6.19 -13.33 -7.09
C GLY A 290 -7.41 -12.55 -6.59
N LYS A 291 -7.77 -12.73 -5.31
CA LYS A 291 -8.88 -12.00 -4.69
C LYS A 291 -8.59 -10.51 -4.54
N ILE A 292 -7.37 -10.14 -4.14
CA ILE A 292 -6.97 -8.72 -4.07
C ILE A 292 -6.96 -8.07 -5.46
N LEU A 293 -6.60 -8.79 -6.52
CA LEU A 293 -6.69 -8.27 -7.89
C LEU A 293 -8.15 -7.95 -8.27
N GLU A 294 -9.10 -8.83 -7.95
CA GLU A 294 -10.52 -8.58 -8.19
C GLU A 294 -11.05 -7.40 -7.35
N MET A 295 -10.70 -7.32 -6.07
CA MET A 295 -11.06 -6.18 -5.21
C MET A 295 -10.47 -4.87 -5.74
N GLY A 296 -9.23 -4.87 -6.22
CA GLY A 296 -8.60 -3.69 -6.82
C GLY A 296 -9.26 -3.27 -8.13
N LYS A 297 -9.69 -4.23 -8.96
CA LYS A 297 -10.48 -3.96 -10.16
C LYS A 297 -11.82 -3.29 -9.80
N ASP A 298 -12.54 -3.85 -8.83
CA ASP A 298 -13.83 -3.30 -8.39
C ASP A 298 -13.65 -1.89 -7.78
N MET A 299 -12.57 -1.65 -7.04
CA MET A 299 -12.17 -0.34 -6.49
C MET A 299 -11.96 0.73 -7.55
N ILE A 300 -11.25 0.39 -8.62
CA ILE A 300 -11.03 1.31 -9.73
C ILE A 300 -12.34 1.70 -10.41
N ILE A 301 -13.25 0.74 -10.57
CA ILE A 301 -14.56 0.96 -11.22
C ILE A 301 -15.48 1.77 -10.31
N SER A 302 -15.55 1.44 -9.01
CA SER A 302 -16.47 2.08 -8.07
C SER A 302 -16.04 3.48 -7.66
N ASN A 303 -14.73 3.71 -7.53
CA ASN A 303 -14.16 4.97 -7.01
C ASN A 303 -13.43 5.79 -8.07
N GLY A 304 -13.83 5.70 -9.35
CA GLY A 304 -13.19 6.42 -10.47
C GLY A 304 -13.05 7.94 -10.29
N ASN A 305 -13.85 8.55 -9.39
CA ASN A 305 -13.77 9.98 -9.06
C ASN A 305 -12.72 10.30 -7.97
N ASP A 306 -12.33 9.33 -7.14
CA ASP A 306 -11.27 9.50 -6.14
C ASP A 306 -9.92 9.13 -6.76
N THR A 307 -9.27 10.13 -7.35
CA THR A 307 -7.97 9.97 -8.02
C THR A 307 -6.90 9.40 -7.08
N TYR A 308 -6.98 9.72 -5.78
CA TYR A 308 -5.99 9.28 -4.80
C TYR A 308 -6.11 7.79 -4.52
N LYS A 309 -7.33 7.31 -4.25
CA LYS A 309 -7.60 5.87 -4.05
C LYS A 309 -7.34 5.08 -5.33
N CYS A 310 -7.75 5.59 -6.49
CA CYS A 310 -7.46 4.95 -7.77
C CYS A 310 -5.96 4.77 -8.00
N LYS A 311 -5.17 5.84 -7.81
CA LYS A 311 -3.70 5.78 -7.94
C LYS A 311 -3.10 4.74 -7.01
N ARG A 312 -3.49 4.73 -5.73
CA ARG A 312 -2.98 3.77 -4.76
C ARG A 312 -3.34 2.34 -5.08
N THR A 313 -4.56 2.11 -5.56
CA THR A 313 -4.99 0.80 -6.00
C THR A 313 -4.11 0.33 -7.16
N ILE A 314 -3.83 1.19 -8.15
CA ILE A 314 -2.90 0.88 -9.24
C ILE A 314 -1.49 0.60 -8.73
N ASP A 315 -0.97 1.40 -7.78
CA ASP A 315 0.35 1.20 -7.17
C ASP A 315 0.44 -0.17 -6.44
N LEU A 316 -0.61 -0.54 -5.68
CA LEU A 316 -0.69 -1.84 -5.02
C LEU A 316 -0.74 -2.98 -6.04
N LEU A 317 -1.61 -2.87 -7.06
CA LEU A 317 -1.73 -3.87 -8.11
C LEU A 317 -0.43 -4.04 -8.90
N SER A 318 0.28 -2.94 -9.19
CA SER A 318 1.60 -3.00 -9.78
C SER A 318 2.59 -3.73 -8.88
N THR A 319 2.57 -3.45 -7.58
CA THR A 319 3.44 -4.11 -6.59
C THR A 319 3.15 -5.60 -6.50
N LEU A 320 1.86 -5.98 -6.51
CA LEU A 320 1.43 -7.38 -6.53
C LEU A 320 1.88 -8.08 -7.81
N MET A 321 1.68 -7.48 -8.98
CA MET A 321 2.12 -8.06 -10.25
C MET A 321 3.64 -8.20 -10.32
N ASP A 322 4.39 -7.20 -9.87
CA ASP A 322 5.84 -7.27 -9.82
C ASP A 322 6.32 -8.40 -8.87
N SER A 323 5.60 -8.68 -7.78
CA SER A 323 5.95 -9.74 -6.81
C SER A 323 5.48 -11.13 -7.25
N TYR A 324 4.28 -11.24 -7.83
CA TYR A 324 3.56 -12.52 -8.01
C TYR A 324 3.33 -12.91 -9.47
N ALA A 325 3.62 -12.08 -10.47
CA ALA A 325 3.33 -12.39 -11.88
C ALA A 325 3.88 -13.75 -12.31
N HIS A 326 5.08 -14.11 -11.86
CA HIS A 326 5.71 -15.39 -12.17
C HIS A 326 4.98 -16.59 -11.55
N LYS A 327 4.30 -16.44 -10.41
CA LYS A 327 3.50 -17.51 -9.78
C LYS A 327 2.12 -17.59 -10.42
N LEU A 328 1.51 -16.44 -10.69
CA LEU A 328 0.17 -16.34 -11.26
C LEU A 328 0.10 -16.83 -12.72
N LEU A 329 1.17 -16.66 -13.50
CA LEU A 329 1.21 -17.10 -14.90
C LEU A 329 1.06 -18.62 -15.07
N TRP A 330 1.40 -19.40 -14.04
CA TRP A 330 1.35 -20.86 -14.05
C TRP A 330 0.21 -21.44 -13.20
N ASP A 331 -0.66 -20.57 -12.68
CA ASP A 331 -1.79 -20.96 -11.85
C ASP A 331 -3.11 -20.63 -12.56
N ASP A 332 -3.68 -21.65 -13.19
CA ASP A 332 -4.92 -21.55 -13.98
C ASP A 332 -6.10 -20.99 -13.17
N SER A 333 -6.08 -21.14 -11.83
CA SER A 333 -7.15 -20.64 -10.96
C SER A 333 -7.22 -19.11 -10.93
N ASN A 334 -6.10 -18.43 -11.21
CA ASN A 334 -5.99 -16.97 -11.19
C ASN A 334 -6.15 -16.33 -12.58
N LEU A 335 -6.16 -17.14 -13.65
CA LEU A 335 -6.29 -16.64 -15.02
C LEU A 335 -7.55 -15.79 -15.25
N PRO A 336 -8.75 -16.15 -14.74
CA PRO A 336 -9.95 -15.32 -14.93
C PRO A 336 -9.82 -13.92 -14.32
N ALA A 337 -9.23 -13.81 -13.12
CA ALA A 337 -9.00 -12.53 -12.45
C ALA A 337 -8.01 -11.66 -13.25
N LEU A 338 -6.92 -12.26 -13.75
CA LEU A 338 -5.95 -11.57 -14.60
C LEU A 338 -6.56 -11.05 -15.91
N VAL A 339 -7.39 -11.87 -16.57
CA VAL A 339 -8.04 -11.49 -17.83
C VAL A 339 -8.99 -10.30 -17.62
N LYS A 340 -9.81 -10.34 -16.55
CA LYS A 340 -10.70 -9.22 -16.21
C LYS A 340 -9.92 -7.96 -15.87
N MET A 341 -8.91 -8.07 -15.01
CA MET A 341 -8.05 -6.94 -14.64
C MET A 341 -7.40 -6.30 -15.87
N ARG A 342 -6.89 -7.12 -16.81
CA ARG A 342 -6.33 -6.64 -18.08
C ARG A 342 -7.37 -5.90 -18.92
N SER A 343 -8.60 -6.41 -19.02
CA SER A 343 -9.68 -5.71 -19.74
C SER A 343 -9.92 -4.33 -19.15
N THR A 344 -10.10 -4.25 -17.83
CA THR A 344 -10.35 -2.99 -17.13
C THR A 344 -9.19 -2.00 -17.31
N LEU A 345 -7.93 -2.44 -17.20
CA LEU A 345 -6.78 -1.56 -17.46
C LEU A 345 -6.71 -1.06 -18.90
N ASN A 346 -7.03 -1.91 -19.89
CA ASN A 346 -7.06 -1.49 -21.28
C ASN A 346 -8.16 -0.45 -21.54
N GLU A 347 -9.34 -0.63 -20.95
CA GLU A 347 -10.44 0.34 -21.01
C GLU A 347 -10.01 1.68 -20.40
N MET A 348 -9.34 1.66 -19.23
CA MET A 348 -8.78 2.88 -18.63
C MET A 348 -7.76 3.56 -19.53
N ILE A 349 -6.82 2.81 -20.13
CA ILE A 349 -5.82 3.36 -21.03
C ILE A 349 -6.48 4.01 -22.26
N GLN A 350 -7.50 3.36 -22.83
CA GLN A 350 -8.27 3.92 -23.94
C GLN A 350 -9.01 5.21 -23.55
N LEU A 351 -9.63 5.24 -22.37
CA LEU A 351 -10.30 6.42 -21.84
C LEU A 351 -9.30 7.58 -21.63
N ILE A 352 -8.16 7.31 -20.99
CA ILE A 352 -7.10 8.32 -20.77
C ILE A 352 -6.56 8.84 -22.09
N SER A 353 -6.32 7.96 -23.07
CA SER A 353 -5.82 8.34 -24.39
C SER A 353 -6.84 9.21 -25.15
N SER A 354 -8.11 8.84 -25.08
CA SER A 354 -9.21 9.59 -25.69
C SER A 354 -9.36 10.97 -25.04
N TYR A 355 -9.31 11.03 -23.70
CA TYR A 355 -9.36 12.29 -22.96
C TYR A 355 -8.16 13.18 -23.27
N SER A 356 -6.94 12.62 -23.30
CA SER A 356 -5.72 13.38 -23.66
C SER A 356 -5.81 13.95 -25.07
N SER A 357 -6.34 13.16 -26.01
CA SER A 357 -6.56 13.61 -27.40
C SER A 357 -7.62 14.73 -27.48
N LEU A 358 -8.69 14.63 -26.67
CA LEU A 358 -9.72 15.66 -26.56
C LEU A 358 -9.14 16.96 -25.97
N MET A 359 -8.35 16.86 -24.90
CA MET A 359 -7.69 18.00 -24.26
C MET A 359 -6.73 18.70 -25.23
N ALA A 360 -5.89 17.94 -25.95
CA ALA A 360 -5.01 18.49 -26.97
C ALA A 360 -5.81 19.19 -28.11
N ALA A 361 -6.93 18.60 -28.53
CA ALA A 361 -7.80 19.21 -29.54
C ALA A 361 -8.53 20.47 -29.03
N HIS A 362 -8.87 20.51 -27.74
CA HIS A 362 -9.46 21.67 -27.09
C HIS A 362 -8.43 22.80 -26.96
N GLU A 363 -7.23 22.50 -26.48
CA GLU A 363 -6.10 23.43 -26.39
C GLU A 363 -5.78 24.04 -27.75
N ALA A 364 -5.69 23.22 -28.81
CA ALA A 364 -5.50 23.69 -30.18
C ALA A 364 -6.64 24.59 -30.69
N LYS A 365 -7.88 24.42 -30.21
CA LYS A 365 -9.01 25.30 -30.53
C LYS A 365 -9.02 26.59 -29.71
N THR A 366 -8.53 26.57 -28.47
CA THR A 366 -8.41 27.76 -27.61
C THR A 366 -7.16 28.60 -27.91
N GLU A 367 -6.12 27.98 -28.46
CA GLU A 367 -4.90 28.64 -28.94
C GLU A 367 -5.03 29.18 -30.37
N LEU A 368 -6.17 28.97 -31.05
CA LEU A 368 -6.50 29.76 -32.23
C LEU A 368 -6.53 31.23 -31.80
N PRO A 369 -5.61 32.07 -32.30
CA PRO A 369 -5.65 33.49 -32.02
C PRO A 369 -7.00 34.02 -32.49
N ASN A 370 -7.42 35.16 -31.96
CA ASN A 370 -8.31 36.05 -32.67
C ASN A 370 -7.73 36.34 -34.06
N LEU A 371 -7.98 35.46 -35.03
CA LEU A 371 -7.80 35.70 -36.44
C LEU A 371 -8.92 36.67 -36.80
N THR A 372 -8.64 37.95 -36.56
CA THR A 372 -9.26 39.10 -37.25
C THR A 372 -8.85 39.16 -38.72
N VAL A 373 -8.53 38.02 -39.32
CA VAL A 373 -8.30 37.87 -40.75
C VAL A 373 -8.92 36.52 -41.12
N GLY A 374 -10.19 36.56 -41.54
CA GLY A 374 -10.81 35.44 -42.21
C GLY A 374 -10.05 35.07 -43.49
N PRO A 375 -10.29 33.90 -44.08
CA PRO A 375 -9.74 33.57 -45.38
C PRO A 375 -10.11 34.68 -46.39
N PRO A 376 -9.24 35.04 -47.35
CA PRO A 376 -9.60 35.98 -48.40
C PRO A 376 -10.61 35.30 -49.30
N THR A 377 -11.89 35.38 -48.94
CA THR A 377 -12.99 35.03 -49.82
C THR A 377 -13.42 36.30 -50.52
N ASP A 378 -13.36 36.29 -51.86
CA ASP A 378 -13.82 37.38 -52.75
C ASP A 378 -15.34 37.68 -52.67
N TYR A 379 -16.04 37.06 -51.72
CA TYR A 379 -17.47 37.27 -51.48
C TYR A 379 -17.68 38.19 -50.28
N ALA A 380 -17.74 39.49 -50.54
CA ALA A 380 -18.24 40.46 -49.58
C ALA A 380 -19.76 40.30 -49.43
N VAL A 381 -20.22 39.70 -48.33
CA VAL A 381 -21.63 39.75 -47.93
C VAL A 381 -21.96 41.19 -47.58
N ARG A 382 -22.64 41.91 -48.49
CA ARG A 382 -23.19 43.23 -48.21
C ARG A 382 -24.41 43.08 -47.32
N LYS A 383 -24.28 43.56 -46.08
CA LYS A 383 -25.32 43.97 -45.11
C LYS A 383 -26.76 43.73 -45.59
N VAL A 384 -27.36 42.61 -45.18
CA VAL A 384 -28.79 42.37 -45.41
C VAL A 384 -29.57 43.15 -44.35
N MET A 385 -30.23 44.24 -44.76
CA MET A 385 -31.25 44.89 -43.94
C MET A 385 -32.52 44.05 -43.97
N LEU A 386 -32.88 43.44 -42.85
CA LEU A 386 -34.21 42.89 -42.65
C LEU A 386 -35.19 44.05 -42.51
N LYS A 387 -36.05 44.24 -43.52
CA LYS A 387 -37.22 45.12 -43.38
C LYS A 387 -38.13 44.52 -42.32
N SER A 388 -38.30 45.24 -41.21
CA SER A 388 -39.35 44.93 -40.25
C SER A 388 -40.73 45.12 -40.89
N LYS A 389 -41.67 44.29 -40.44
CA LYS A 389 -43.12 44.26 -40.67
C LYS A 389 -43.59 43.49 -41.90
N TYR A 390 -44.23 42.35 -41.63
CA TYR A 390 -45.68 42.32 -41.79
C TYR A 390 -46.34 41.90 -40.47
N VAL A 391 -47.45 42.58 -40.22
CA VAL A 391 -48.43 42.47 -39.14
C VAL A 391 -49.14 41.12 -39.20
#